data_AF-A0AA43D375-F1
#
_entry.id   AF-A0AA43D375-F1
#
_cell.length_a   1.000
_cell.length_b   1.000
_cell.length_c   1.000
_cell.angle_alpha   90.00
_cell.angle_beta   90.00
_cell.angle_gamma   90.00
#
_symmetry.space_group_name_H-M   'P 1'
#
loop_
_entity.id
_entity.type
_entity.pdbx_description
1 polymer ?
#
loop_
_entity_poly.entity_id
_entity_poly.type
_entity_poly.pdbx_seq_one_letter_code
_entity_poly.pdbx_strand_id
1 'polypeptide(L)'
;MNTINFSRRRAAMIENHIAGRGIRSQWVLDAMQAVPREAFLPLHLHEFAYQDAPLPIAEGQTISQPYIVALMTEALALKGGEKVLEIGTGSGYAAAVLAQIASEVYTVERIGQLAEKAATVLSDLGYRNVHVMHADGTRGWDDHAPYDAIVVAAGGPEVPESLKSQLKIGGRLVIPVGVDRRVQELVRVTRLSELKYKTEDIADVRFVPLVGAEGWATPTDEPATPVHRRGIAGGVETPEKTIAASCEAFESIASTDLEPLLRRIGNARVVLLGEASHGTSEFYRMREQISRALIEHKGFSFIAIEGDWPDAARIDHYVRHATYPASEWTAFARFPTWMWRNHEVREFVDWLRNRNGRVEPGERVAFHGLDLYSLFSSIQSILSYLDDVDPQTATVARQRYGCLTPWQADPATYGHAALTGAYQTCEHEVVGMLSELLQKRRAYAEHDGERFLDVVQNAKLVASAEQYYRIMYYGSRASWNLRDTHMFGTLQNLLHFHGPESKAIVWAHNSHVGDSAATEMSARGEYNIGHLCREEFGSAAYSIGFGTNSGTVAAASDWDGPMEIKAVRPALPQSYENLFHEAGGARVLLPLREPKTAGLISVLSKPR
;
A
#
# COMPACT_ATOMS: atom_id res chain seq x y z
N MET A 1 39.49 20.37 0.46
CA MET A 1 38.36 19.62 -0.15
C MET A 1 38.61 18.15 0.12
N ASN A 2 37.74 17.47 0.88
CA ASN A 2 37.88 16.03 1.10
C ASN A 2 37.69 15.31 -0.23
N THR A 3 38.73 14.63 -0.72
CA THR A 3 38.67 13.80 -1.92
C THR A 3 37.68 12.65 -1.68
N ILE A 4 36.67 12.51 -2.54
CA ILE A 4 35.67 11.45 -2.41
C ILE A 4 36.36 10.10 -2.64
N ASN A 5 36.28 9.20 -1.65
CA ASN A 5 36.79 7.84 -1.79
C ASN A 5 35.69 6.94 -2.40
N PHE A 6 35.65 6.85 -3.72
CA PHE A 6 34.64 6.07 -4.45
C PHE A 6 34.70 4.56 -4.14
N SER A 7 35.90 3.99 -4.01
CA SER A 7 36.06 2.56 -3.69
C SER A 7 35.39 2.19 -2.36
N ARG A 8 35.56 3.02 -1.32
CA ARG A 8 34.89 2.82 -0.03
C ARG A 8 33.38 2.98 -0.13
N ARG A 9 32.89 3.98 -0.86
CA ARG A 9 31.44 4.20 -1.05
C ARG A 9 30.79 3.08 -1.84
N ARG A 10 31.47 2.56 -2.86
CA ARG A 10 31.04 1.39 -3.62
C ARG A 10 30.93 0.15 -2.74
N ALA A 11 31.97 -0.16 -1.98
CA ALA A 11 31.94 -1.29 -1.05
C ALA A 11 30.78 -1.18 -0.05
N ALA A 12 30.55 0.02 0.50
CA ALA A 12 29.43 0.28 1.40
C ALA A 12 28.05 0.13 0.71
N MET A 13 27.92 0.54 -0.56
CA MET A 13 26.70 0.31 -1.34
C MET A 13 26.46 -1.19 -1.58
N ILE A 14 27.51 -1.95 -1.92
CA ILE A 14 27.41 -3.41 -2.08
C ILE A 14 26.94 -4.05 -0.77
N GLU A 15 27.60 -3.74 0.34
CA GLU A 15 27.29 -4.31 1.65
C GLU A 15 25.89 -3.94 2.13
N ASN A 16 25.56 -2.65 2.16
CA ASN A 16 24.33 -2.16 2.81
C ASN A 16 23.10 -2.19 1.90
N HIS A 17 23.27 -1.89 0.62
CA HIS A 17 22.13 -1.65 -0.27
C HIS A 17 21.88 -2.79 -1.26
N ILE A 18 22.85 -3.67 -1.51
CA ILE A 18 22.72 -4.75 -2.50
C ILE A 18 22.71 -6.10 -1.79
N ALA A 19 23.84 -6.54 -1.23
CA ALA A 19 23.95 -7.79 -0.49
C ALA A 19 23.07 -7.78 0.77
N GLY A 20 23.07 -6.66 1.51
CA GLY A 20 22.21 -6.45 2.67
C GLY A 20 20.71 -6.44 2.37
N ARG A 21 20.32 -6.31 1.09
CA ARG A 21 18.92 -6.33 0.63
C ARG A 21 18.56 -7.57 -0.19
N GLY A 22 19.36 -8.63 -0.05
CA GLY A 22 18.99 -9.97 -0.52
C GLY A 22 19.59 -10.39 -1.85
N ILE A 23 20.42 -9.56 -2.51
CA ILE A 23 21.15 -9.99 -3.71
C ILE A 23 22.28 -10.94 -3.30
N ARG A 24 22.28 -12.17 -3.85
CA ARG A 24 23.20 -13.24 -3.45
C ARG A 24 24.11 -13.73 -4.59
N SER A 25 23.76 -13.48 -5.84
CA SER A 25 24.55 -13.92 -6.98
C SER A 25 25.94 -13.28 -6.95
N GLN A 26 26.98 -14.10 -6.80
CA GLN A 26 28.36 -13.62 -6.77
C GLN A 26 28.73 -12.90 -8.07
N TRP A 27 28.24 -13.37 -9.21
CA TRP A 27 28.39 -12.70 -10.50
C TRP A 27 27.85 -11.26 -10.48
N VAL A 28 26.69 -11.05 -9.86
CA VAL A 28 26.08 -9.72 -9.75
C VAL A 28 26.86 -8.84 -8.78
N LEU A 29 27.23 -9.37 -7.61
CA LEU A 29 27.99 -8.61 -6.61
C LEU A 29 29.36 -8.18 -7.16
N ASP A 30 30.06 -9.07 -7.86
CA ASP A 30 31.36 -8.79 -8.47
C ASP A 30 31.23 -7.74 -9.60
N ALA A 31 30.21 -7.87 -10.45
CA ALA A 31 29.93 -6.89 -11.51
C ALA A 31 29.65 -5.49 -10.92
N MET A 32 28.74 -5.41 -9.94
CA MET A 32 28.41 -4.15 -9.27
C MET A 32 29.62 -3.53 -8.54
N GLN A 33 30.53 -4.36 -8.02
CA GLN A 33 31.78 -3.93 -7.40
C GLN A 33 32.83 -3.46 -8.43
N ALA A 34 32.86 -4.04 -9.62
CA ALA A 34 33.81 -3.69 -10.68
C ALA A 34 33.45 -2.37 -11.38
N VAL A 35 32.16 -2.15 -11.70
CA VAL A 35 31.74 -1.03 -12.55
C VAL A 35 31.75 0.31 -11.79
N PRO A 36 32.51 1.33 -12.27
CA PRO A 36 32.53 2.66 -11.66
C PRO A 36 31.30 3.48 -12.01
N ARG A 37 30.24 3.38 -11.22
CA ARG A 37 28.97 4.10 -11.43
C ARG A 37 29.14 5.62 -11.59
N GLU A 38 30.11 6.22 -10.90
CA GLU A 38 30.50 7.63 -11.01
C GLU A 38 30.94 8.03 -12.43
N ALA A 39 31.52 7.11 -13.21
CA ALA A 39 31.93 7.39 -14.58
C ALA A 39 30.75 7.56 -15.54
N PHE A 40 29.55 7.11 -15.14
CA PHE A 40 28.30 7.20 -15.91
C PHE A 40 27.43 8.40 -15.49
N LEU A 41 27.96 9.29 -14.64
CA LEU A 41 27.25 10.43 -14.06
C LEU A 41 27.94 11.77 -14.39
N PRO A 42 27.17 12.86 -14.53
CA PRO A 42 27.72 14.21 -14.54
C PRO A 42 28.54 14.51 -13.27
N LEU A 43 29.62 15.29 -13.41
CA LEU A 43 30.55 15.61 -12.31
C LEU A 43 29.87 16.12 -11.03
N HIS A 44 28.80 16.92 -11.17
CA HIS A 44 28.09 17.50 -10.02
C HIS A 44 27.25 16.48 -9.23
N LEU A 45 27.06 15.25 -9.74
CA LEU A 45 26.34 14.17 -9.07
C LEU A 45 27.26 13.06 -8.53
N HIS A 46 28.58 13.21 -8.69
CA HIS A 46 29.54 12.19 -8.28
C HIS A 46 29.45 11.85 -6.79
N GLU A 47 29.16 12.83 -5.94
CA GLU A 47 28.97 12.57 -4.51
C GLU A 47 27.76 11.67 -4.20
N PHE A 48 26.78 11.58 -5.09
CA PHE A 48 25.58 10.76 -4.90
C PHE A 48 25.67 9.40 -5.61
N ALA A 49 26.76 9.13 -6.35
CA ALA A 49 26.87 7.99 -7.25
C ALA A 49 26.55 6.62 -6.62
N TYR A 50 26.80 6.47 -5.32
CA TYR A 50 26.63 5.22 -4.57
C TYR A 50 25.50 5.25 -3.53
N GLN A 51 24.67 6.29 -3.55
CA GLN A 51 23.41 6.27 -2.81
C GLN A 51 22.42 5.37 -3.54
N ASP A 52 21.56 4.67 -2.80
CA ASP A 52 20.50 3.88 -3.41
C ASP A 52 19.30 4.76 -3.82
N ALA A 53 19.52 5.62 -4.80
CA ALA A 53 18.50 6.49 -5.37
C ALA A 53 18.67 6.62 -6.90
N PRO A 54 17.58 6.82 -7.65
CA PRO A 54 17.68 7.22 -9.05
C PRO A 54 18.27 8.62 -9.13
N LEU A 55 19.13 8.85 -10.13
CA LEU A 55 19.76 10.16 -10.35
C LEU A 55 19.43 10.68 -11.76
N PRO A 56 19.23 11.99 -11.93
CA PRO A 56 18.94 12.55 -13.25
C PRO A 56 20.16 12.43 -14.17
N ILE A 57 19.90 12.12 -15.43
CA ILE A 57 20.87 12.19 -16.53
C ILE A 57 20.31 13.12 -17.63
N ALA A 58 20.98 13.21 -18.78
CA ALA A 58 20.53 14.08 -19.87
C ALA A 58 19.14 13.67 -20.40
N GLU A 59 18.50 14.58 -21.15
CA GLU A 59 17.23 14.31 -21.87
C GLU A 59 16.06 13.87 -20.97
N GLY A 60 16.03 14.37 -19.73
CA GLY A 60 14.96 14.08 -18.76
C GLY A 60 14.91 12.63 -18.29
N GLN A 61 15.94 11.83 -18.57
CA GLN A 61 16.03 10.44 -18.13
C GLN A 61 16.70 10.33 -16.76
N THR A 62 16.64 9.13 -16.17
CA THR A 62 17.27 8.83 -14.89
C THR A 62 18.10 7.56 -14.99
N ILE A 63 19.28 7.55 -14.38
CA ILE A 63 19.98 6.29 -14.08
C ILE A 63 19.30 5.64 -12.86
N SER A 64 18.86 4.39 -13.01
CA SER A 64 18.17 3.64 -11.94
C SER A 64 19.05 3.49 -10.71
N GLN A 65 18.44 3.43 -9.52
CA GLN A 65 19.16 3.18 -8.27
C GLN A 65 19.93 1.85 -8.34
N PRO A 66 21.13 1.76 -7.73
CA PRO A 66 21.98 0.56 -7.74
C PRO A 66 21.27 -0.74 -7.37
N TYR A 67 20.39 -0.73 -6.36
CA TYR A 67 19.67 -1.94 -5.95
C TYR A 67 18.80 -2.49 -7.07
N ILE A 68 18.08 -1.63 -7.80
CA ILE A 68 17.19 -2.07 -8.88
C ILE A 68 17.99 -2.64 -10.04
N VAL A 69 19.15 -2.07 -10.37
CA VAL A 69 20.06 -2.65 -11.38
C VAL A 69 20.53 -4.05 -10.97
N ALA A 70 20.92 -4.22 -9.70
CA ALA A 70 21.34 -5.52 -9.17
C ALA A 70 20.20 -6.54 -9.14
N LEU A 71 19.00 -6.13 -8.69
CA LEU A 71 17.79 -6.96 -8.65
C LEU A 71 17.39 -7.46 -10.03
N MET A 72 17.34 -6.56 -11.02
CA MET A 72 17.02 -6.93 -12.40
C MET A 72 18.06 -7.88 -12.98
N THR A 73 19.34 -7.64 -12.70
CA THR A 73 20.44 -8.50 -13.18
C THR A 73 20.38 -9.89 -12.55
N GLU A 74 20.11 -9.98 -11.25
CA GLU A 74 19.94 -11.26 -10.55
C GLU A 74 18.72 -12.03 -11.06
N ALA A 75 17.62 -11.34 -11.35
CA ALA A 75 16.40 -11.95 -11.87
C ALA A 75 16.61 -12.65 -13.23
N LEU A 76 17.55 -12.18 -14.06
CA LEU A 76 17.95 -12.83 -15.32
C LEU A 76 18.65 -14.18 -15.08
N ALA A 77 19.21 -14.39 -13.88
CA ALA A 77 19.93 -15.59 -13.47
C ALA A 77 21.03 -16.00 -14.48
N LEU A 78 21.86 -15.02 -14.86
CA LEU A 78 23.03 -15.18 -15.71
C LEU A 78 24.11 -16.03 -15.03
N LYS A 79 24.87 -16.78 -15.82
CA LYS A 79 25.88 -17.76 -15.39
C LYS A 79 27.26 -17.51 -16.00
N GLY A 80 27.37 -16.57 -16.93
CA GLY A 80 28.59 -16.31 -17.67
C GLY A 80 28.49 -16.88 -19.08
N GLY A 81 28.72 -16.04 -20.09
CA GLY A 81 28.74 -16.45 -21.49
C GLY A 81 27.44 -16.20 -22.28
N GLU A 82 26.38 -15.70 -21.64
CA GLU A 82 25.11 -15.38 -22.30
C GLU A 82 25.22 -14.23 -23.31
N LYS A 83 24.31 -14.22 -24.29
CA LYS A 83 24.01 -13.06 -25.12
C LYS A 83 22.80 -12.33 -24.54
N VAL A 84 22.99 -11.06 -24.15
CA VAL A 84 21.97 -10.26 -23.48
C VAL A 84 21.52 -9.08 -24.35
N LEU A 85 20.21 -8.80 -24.37
CA LEU A 85 19.65 -7.56 -24.91
C LEU A 85 19.21 -6.65 -23.77
N GLU A 86 19.60 -5.40 -23.80
CA GLU A 86 19.11 -4.33 -22.93
C GLU A 86 18.30 -3.32 -23.75
N ILE A 87 17.12 -2.94 -23.26
CA ILE A 87 16.30 -1.87 -23.83
C ILE A 87 16.31 -0.68 -22.88
N GLY A 88 16.73 0.49 -23.36
CA GLY A 88 16.93 1.71 -22.58
C GLY A 88 18.35 1.83 -22.03
N THR A 89 19.33 2.04 -22.91
CA THR A 89 20.74 2.18 -22.52
C THR A 89 20.97 3.30 -21.49
N GLY A 90 20.27 4.43 -21.64
CA GLY A 90 20.37 5.58 -20.75
C GLY A 90 21.80 6.09 -20.62
N SER A 91 22.40 5.89 -19.46
CA SER A 91 23.81 6.26 -19.20
C SER A 91 24.83 5.24 -19.70
N GLY A 92 24.42 3.98 -19.92
CA GLY A 92 25.31 2.85 -20.19
C GLY A 92 25.75 2.07 -18.96
N TYR A 93 25.39 2.50 -17.73
CA TYR A 93 25.82 1.83 -16.50
C TYR A 93 25.30 0.39 -16.37
N ALA A 94 24.01 0.15 -16.66
CA ALA A 94 23.44 -1.20 -16.57
C ALA A 94 24.01 -2.12 -17.66
N ALA A 95 24.19 -1.62 -18.89
CA ALA A 95 24.95 -2.30 -19.94
C ALA A 95 26.36 -2.73 -19.47
N ALA A 96 27.09 -1.84 -18.81
CA ALA A 96 28.42 -2.11 -18.27
C ALA A 96 28.41 -3.18 -17.16
N VAL A 97 27.39 -3.19 -16.30
CA VAL A 97 27.20 -4.22 -15.26
C VAL A 97 26.92 -5.57 -15.92
N LEU A 98 26.02 -5.63 -16.90
CA LEU A 98 25.73 -6.84 -17.66
C LEU A 98 26.97 -7.37 -18.38
N ALA A 99 27.79 -6.49 -18.95
CA ALA A 99 28.99 -6.84 -19.71
C ALA A 99 30.11 -7.46 -18.88
N GLN A 100 30.07 -7.31 -17.54
CA GLN A 100 30.98 -8.02 -16.64
C GLN A 100 30.61 -9.51 -16.48
N ILE A 101 29.39 -9.91 -16.86
CA ILE A 101 28.87 -11.27 -16.71
C ILE A 101 28.65 -11.92 -18.08
N ALA A 102 27.97 -11.22 -18.99
CA ALA A 102 27.58 -11.70 -20.31
C ALA A 102 28.77 -11.75 -21.30
N SER A 103 28.70 -12.66 -22.27
CA SER A 103 29.68 -12.67 -23.38
C SER A 103 29.50 -11.46 -24.28
N GLU A 104 28.25 -11.10 -24.57
CA GLU A 104 27.89 -10.00 -25.47
C GLU A 104 26.63 -9.31 -24.94
N VAL A 105 26.66 -7.98 -24.90
CA VAL A 105 25.52 -7.13 -24.53
C VAL A 105 25.16 -6.25 -25.73
N TYR A 106 23.93 -6.38 -26.20
CA TYR A 106 23.34 -5.50 -27.19
C TYR A 106 22.40 -4.56 -26.47
N THR A 107 22.57 -3.25 -26.62
CA THR A 107 21.75 -2.26 -25.91
C THR A 107 21.15 -1.26 -26.88
N VAL A 108 19.84 -1.01 -26.74
CA VAL A 108 19.08 -0.13 -27.65
C VAL A 108 18.58 1.09 -26.90
N GLU A 109 18.87 2.27 -27.42
CA GLU A 109 18.45 3.56 -26.89
C GLU A 109 17.64 4.32 -27.94
N ARG A 110 16.51 4.90 -27.53
CA ARG A 110 15.64 5.67 -28.42
C ARG A 110 16.17 7.09 -28.64
N ILE A 111 16.90 7.64 -27.68
CA ILE A 111 17.38 9.03 -27.73
C ILE A 111 18.83 9.04 -28.23
N GLY A 112 19.03 9.43 -29.49
CA GLY A 112 20.35 9.40 -30.14
C GLY A 112 21.50 10.04 -29.34
N GLN A 113 21.26 11.18 -28.68
CA GLN A 113 22.29 11.82 -27.85
C GLN A 113 22.71 10.98 -26.64
N LEU A 114 21.80 10.22 -26.04
CA LEU A 114 22.12 9.29 -24.95
C LEU A 114 22.86 8.08 -25.49
N ALA A 115 22.45 7.55 -26.64
CA ALA A 115 23.13 6.43 -27.30
C ALA A 115 24.61 6.75 -27.58
N GLU A 116 24.89 7.92 -28.16
CA GLU A 116 26.26 8.38 -28.45
C GLU A 116 27.10 8.58 -27.17
N LYS A 117 26.51 9.20 -26.14
CA LYS A 117 27.18 9.41 -24.85
C LYS A 117 27.51 8.09 -24.16
N ALA A 118 26.54 7.18 -24.08
CA ALA A 118 26.73 5.86 -23.49
C ALA A 118 27.81 5.07 -24.25
N ALA A 119 27.77 5.05 -25.58
CA ALA A 119 28.78 4.40 -26.41
C ALA A 119 30.20 4.96 -26.17
N THR A 120 30.32 6.28 -26.02
CA THR A 120 31.59 6.94 -25.71
C THR A 120 32.12 6.52 -24.33
N VAL A 121 31.28 6.62 -23.29
CA VAL A 121 31.67 6.25 -21.91
C VAL A 121 32.06 4.77 -21.81
N LEU A 122 31.29 3.88 -22.44
CA LEU A 122 31.58 2.45 -22.49
C LEU A 122 32.90 2.15 -23.20
N SER A 123 33.16 2.81 -24.33
CA SER A 123 34.42 2.70 -25.08
C SER A 123 35.62 3.21 -24.26
N ASP A 124 35.49 4.38 -23.63
CA ASP A 124 36.54 4.99 -22.81
C ASP A 124 36.90 4.14 -21.58
N LEU A 125 35.91 3.42 -21.03
CA LEU A 125 36.09 2.46 -19.95
C LEU A 125 36.55 1.06 -20.43
N GLY A 126 36.67 0.85 -21.75
CA GLY A 126 37.22 -0.36 -22.35
C GLY A 126 36.24 -1.51 -22.53
N TYR A 127 34.93 -1.27 -22.45
CA TYR A 127 33.91 -2.29 -22.72
C TYR A 127 33.80 -2.56 -24.23
N ARG A 128 34.35 -3.69 -24.68
CA ARG A 128 34.37 -4.10 -26.10
C ARG A 128 33.25 -5.06 -26.50
N ASN A 129 32.57 -5.65 -25.52
CA ASN A 129 31.46 -6.59 -25.69
C ASN A 129 30.10 -5.92 -25.50
N VAL A 130 30.03 -4.60 -25.62
CA VAL A 130 28.77 -3.83 -25.57
C VAL A 130 28.55 -3.12 -26.90
N HIS A 131 27.43 -3.40 -27.53
CA HIS A 131 27.03 -2.82 -28.82
C HIS A 131 25.82 -1.92 -28.61
N VAL A 132 25.97 -0.63 -28.89
CA VAL A 132 24.91 0.37 -28.70
C VAL A 132 24.23 0.68 -30.04
N MET A 133 22.90 0.60 -30.08
CA MET A 133 22.09 0.99 -31.23
C MET A 133 21.13 2.12 -30.87
N HIS A 134 21.04 3.12 -31.74
CA HIS A 134 19.99 4.14 -31.68
C HIS A 134 18.78 3.68 -32.48
N ALA A 135 17.73 3.21 -31.80
CA ALA A 135 16.50 2.71 -32.44
C ALA A 135 15.32 2.63 -31.47
N ASP A 136 14.15 2.24 -31.98
CA ASP A 136 13.00 1.85 -31.15
C ASP A 136 13.25 0.47 -30.51
N GLY A 137 13.62 0.47 -29.23
CA GLY A 137 13.89 -0.75 -28.48
C GLY A 137 12.67 -1.63 -28.19
N THR A 138 11.44 -1.16 -28.39
CA THR A 138 10.24 -2.02 -28.25
C THR A 138 10.20 -3.14 -29.29
N ARG A 139 10.91 -2.94 -30.41
CA ARG A 139 11.08 -3.91 -31.49
C ARG A 139 12.29 -4.82 -31.29
N GLY A 140 13.05 -4.65 -30.21
CA GLY A 140 14.28 -5.39 -29.96
C GLY A 140 15.36 -5.15 -31.03
N TRP A 141 16.16 -6.17 -31.30
CA TRP A 141 17.23 -6.12 -32.31
C TRP A 141 17.38 -7.48 -33.01
N ASP A 142 16.56 -7.68 -34.03
CA ASP A 142 16.39 -8.97 -34.72
C ASP A 142 17.70 -9.55 -35.29
N ASP A 143 18.59 -8.69 -35.82
CA ASP A 143 19.84 -9.11 -36.47
C ASP A 143 20.76 -9.94 -35.56
N HIS A 144 20.63 -9.81 -34.25
CA HIS A 144 21.44 -10.54 -33.26
C HIS A 144 20.64 -11.51 -32.39
N ALA A 145 19.32 -11.58 -32.58
CA ALA A 145 18.47 -12.57 -31.96
C ALA A 145 18.88 -14.01 -32.39
N PRO A 146 18.56 -15.04 -31.59
CA PRO A 146 17.87 -14.98 -30.31
C PRO A 146 18.80 -14.71 -29.12
N TYR A 147 18.23 -14.13 -28.06
CA TYR A 147 18.92 -13.76 -26.81
C TYR A 147 18.69 -14.79 -25.70
N ASP A 148 19.70 -15.00 -24.86
CA ASP A 148 19.58 -15.81 -23.64
C ASP A 148 18.81 -15.06 -22.55
N ALA A 149 18.99 -13.74 -22.50
CA ALA A 149 18.29 -12.89 -21.55
C ALA A 149 17.99 -11.51 -22.16
N ILE A 150 16.88 -10.91 -21.74
CA ILE A 150 16.46 -9.56 -22.15
C ILE A 150 16.13 -8.77 -20.90
N VAL A 151 16.59 -7.53 -20.80
CA VAL A 151 16.23 -6.62 -19.71
C VAL A 151 15.76 -5.30 -20.27
N VAL A 152 14.71 -4.72 -19.68
CA VAL A 152 14.12 -3.47 -20.16
C VAL A 152 14.14 -2.45 -19.01
N ALA A 153 14.93 -1.40 -19.16
CA ALA A 153 15.11 -0.32 -18.18
C ALA A 153 14.12 0.84 -18.40
N ALA A 154 12.90 0.52 -18.86
CA ALA A 154 11.79 1.45 -19.02
C ALA A 154 10.45 0.70 -18.87
N GLY A 155 9.43 1.37 -18.32
CA GLY A 155 8.14 0.75 -18.03
C GLY A 155 7.19 0.75 -19.22
N GLY A 156 6.76 -0.43 -19.68
CA GLY A 156 5.80 -0.61 -20.76
C GLY A 156 4.34 -0.78 -20.28
N PRO A 157 3.34 -0.59 -21.15
CA PRO A 157 1.95 -0.95 -20.83
C PRO A 157 1.76 -2.47 -20.68
N GLU A 158 2.51 -3.24 -21.45
CA GLU A 158 2.56 -4.71 -21.46
C GLU A 158 3.95 -5.18 -21.90
N VAL A 159 4.18 -6.49 -21.92
CA VAL A 159 5.44 -7.08 -22.40
C VAL A 159 5.42 -7.14 -23.94
N PRO A 160 6.31 -6.45 -24.66
CA PRO A 160 6.33 -6.47 -26.13
C PRO A 160 6.46 -7.90 -26.70
N GLU A 161 5.66 -8.21 -27.72
CA GLU A 161 5.70 -9.50 -28.42
C GLU A 161 7.02 -9.68 -29.16
N SER A 162 7.56 -8.61 -29.75
CA SER A 162 8.88 -8.64 -30.41
C SER A 162 9.96 -9.15 -29.45
N LEU A 163 10.01 -8.63 -28.22
CA LEU A 163 10.99 -9.05 -27.23
C LEU A 163 10.78 -10.50 -26.77
N LYS A 164 9.54 -10.95 -26.58
CA LYS A 164 9.25 -12.35 -26.26
C LYS A 164 9.71 -13.30 -27.38
N SER A 165 9.46 -12.92 -28.63
CA SER A 165 9.80 -13.73 -29.80
C SER A 165 11.32 -13.89 -30.00
N GLN A 166 12.11 -12.86 -29.66
CA GLN A 166 13.57 -12.85 -29.74
C GLN A 166 14.25 -13.59 -28.58
N LEU A 167 13.51 -14.04 -27.56
CA LEU A 167 14.05 -14.78 -26.42
C LEU A 167 14.23 -16.27 -26.76
N LYS A 168 15.36 -16.89 -26.41
CA LYS A 168 15.55 -18.35 -26.54
C LYS A 168 14.57 -19.10 -25.64
N ILE A 169 14.22 -20.34 -26.00
CA ILE A 169 13.55 -21.26 -25.07
C ILE A 169 14.48 -21.48 -23.86
N GLY A 170 13.94 -21.32 -22.65
CA GLY A 170 14.67 -21.30 -21.38
C GLY A 170 15.25 -19.92 -21.00
N GLY A 171 15.24 -18.96 -21.92
CA GLY A 171 15.68 -17.59 -21.67
C GLY A 171 14.70 -16.82 -20.79
N ARG A 172 15.18 -15.71 -20.20
CA ARG A 172 14.38 -14.85 -19.31
C ARG A 172 14.38 -13.40 -19.76
N LEU A 173 13.21 -12.79 -19.72
CA LEU A 173 12.99 -11.37 -19.96
C LEU A 173 12.57 -10.72 -18.65
N VAL A 174 13.22 -9.63 -18.25
CA VAL A 174 12.87 -8.84 -17.07
C VAL A 174 12.46 -7.43 -17.50
N ILE A 175 11.24 -7.02 -17.15
CA ILE A 175 10.64 -5.76 -17.61
C ILE A 175 9.67 -5.19 -16.57
N PRO A 176 9.66 -3.86 -16.34
CA PRO A 176 8.57 -3.18 -15.66
C PRO A 176 7.34 -3.05 -16.58
N VAL A 177 6.18 -3.53 -16.14
CA VAL A 177 4.90 -3.38 -16.88
C VAL A 177 3.83 -2.79 -15.98
N GLY A 178 2.93 -1.98 -16.53
CA GLY A 178 1.82 -1.42 -15.77
C GLY A 178 0.82 -0.68 -16.63
N VAL A 179 -0.44 -0.72 -16.25
CA VAL A 179 -1.53 -0.03 -16.97
C VAL A 179 -1.48 1.50 -16.85
N ASP A 180 -0.72 2.04 -15.88
CA ASP A 180 -0.43 3.47 -15.72
C ASP A 180 1.09 3.69 -15.69
N ARG A 181 1.56 4.78 -16.31
CA ARG A 181 2.99 5.15 -16.34
C ARG A 181 3.62 5.39 -14.96
N ARG A 182 2.82 5.55 -13.90
CA ARG A 182 3.27 5.86 -12.54
C ARG A 182 3.41 4.62 -11.66
N VAL A 183 2.79 3.50 -12.02
CA VAL A 183 2.75 2.27 -11.21
C VAL A 183 3.08 1.09 -12.11
N GLN A 184 4.19 0.42 -11.83
CA GLN A 184 4.69 -0.69 -12.65
C GLN A 184 5.13 -1.84 -11.76
N GLU A 185 4.87 -3.06 -12.22
CA GLU A 185 5.36 -4.29 -11.62
C GLU A 185 6.55 -4.78 -12.43
N LEU A 186 7.65 -5.06 -11.75
CA LEU A 186 8.80 -5.73 -12.35
C LEU A 186 8.46 -7.21 -12.49
N VAL A 187 8.34 -7.68 -13.72
CA VAL A 187 8.01 -9.08 -14.01
C VAL A 187 9.18 -9.80 -14.67
N ARG A 188 9.28 -11.10 -14.43
CA ARG A 188 10.13 -12.02 -15.18
C ARG A 188 9.30 -12.95 -16.03
N VAL A 189 9.56 -12.94 -17.32
CA VAL A 189 8.98 -13.84 -18.30
C VAL A 189 10.01 -14.90 -18.70
N THR A 190 9.71 -16.17 -18.46
CA THR A 190 10.52 -17.29 -18.94
C THR A 190 9.84 -17.95 -20.13
N ARG A 191 10.55 -18.09 -21.26
CA ARG A 191 10.03 -18.81 -22.44
C ARG A 191 10.16 -20.31 -22.22
N LEU A 192 9.04 -21.03 -22.14
CA LEU A 192 9.02 -22.48 -21.88
C LEU A 192 9.00 -23.31 -23.16
N SER A 193 8.41 -22.79 -24.24
CA SER A 193 8.40 -23.40 -25.57
C SER A 193 8.20 -22.32 -26.64
N GLU A 194 7.99 -22.72 -27.90
CA GLU A 194 7.71 -21.76 -28.98
C GLU A 194 6.53 -20.82 -28.68
N LEU A 195 5.48 -21.34 -28.03
CA LEU A 195 4.21 -20.62 -27.78
C LEU A 195 3.88 -20.40 -26.29
N LYS A 196 4.66 -20.98 -25.36
CA LYS A 196 4.34 -20.95 -23.93
C LYS A 196 5.34 -20.11 -23.15
N TYR A 197 4.84 -19.21 -22.33
CA TYR A 197 5.61 -18.36 -21.43
C TYR A 197 5.09 -18.52 -19.99
N LYS A 198 5.99 -18.37 -19.02
CA LYS A 198 5.66 -18.25 -17.59
C LYS A 198 6.04 -16.85 -17.13
N THR A 199 5.10 -16.13 -16.54
CA THR A 199 5.33 -14.82 -15.92
C THR A 199 5.37 -14.97 -14.40
N GLU A 200 6.30 -14.27 -13.77
CA GLU A 200 6.48 -14.22 -12.32
C GLU A 200 6.69 -12.75 -11.91
N ASP A 201 5.96 -12.30 -10.89
CA ASP A 201 6.12 -10.94 -10.35
C ASP A 201 7.31 -10.91 -9.40
N ILE A 202 8.15 -9.87 -9.50
CA ILE A 202 9.39 -9.73 -8.71
C ILE A 202 9.26 -8.64 -7.66
N ALA A 203 8.87 -7.42 -8.07
CA ALA A 203 8.83 -6.26 -7.19
C ALA A 203 8.03 -5.11 -7.80
N ASP A 204 7.48 -4.23 -6.97
CA ASP A 204 6.90 -2.97 -7.42
C ASP A 204 8.01 -1.96 -7.74
N VAL A 205 7.92 -1.28 -8.89
CA VAL A 205 8.95 -0.36 -9.38
C VAL A 205 8.34 0.85 -10.07
N ARG A 206 9.19 1.86 -10.29
CA ARG A 206 8.83 3.04 -11.08
C ARG A 206 9.98 3.43 -12.01
N PHE A 207 9.77 3.23 -13.29
CA PHE A 207 10.67 3.58 -14.38
C PHE A 207 10.07 4.68 -15.26
N VAL A 208 10.94 5.31 -16.03
CA VAL A 208 10.55 6.15 -17.16
C VAL A 208 9.75 5.32 -18.19
N PRO A 209 8.82 5.93 -18.95
CA PRO A 209 7.96 5.17 -19.87
C PRO A 209 8.76 4.60 -21.05
N LEU A 210 8.53 3.33 -21.36
CA LEU A 210 8.99 2.68 -22.59
C LEU A 210 8.14 3.18 -23.76
N VAL A 211 8.66 4.13 -24.54
CA VAL A 211 7.97 4.73 -25.68
C VAL A 211 8.42 4.05 -26.98
N GLY A 212 7.47 3.57 -27.79
CA GLY A 212 7.77 2.89 -29.05
C GLY A 212 6.55 2.22 -29.68
N ALA A 213 6.76 1.47 -30.77
CA ALA A 213 5.70 0.80 -31.53
C ALA A 213 4.89 -0.22 -30.70
N GLU A 214 5.55 -0.95 -29.80
CA GLU A 214 4.93 -1.88 -28.84
C GLU A 214 5.04 -1.36 -27.39
N GLY A 215 5.15 -0.03 -27.23
CA GLY A 215 5.21 0.64 -25.95
C GLY A 215 4.16 1.72 -25.81
N TRP A 216 4.42 2.69 -24.94
CA TRP A 216 3.58 3.87 -24.83
C TRP A 216 3.67 4.74 -26.09
N ALA A 217 2.53 5.33 -26.47
CA ALA A 217 2.51 6.37 -27.51
C ALA A 217 3.39 7.57 -27.10
N THR A 218 4.10 8.13 -28.07
CA THR A 218 4.92 9.34 -27.86
C THR A 218 3.99 10.47 -27.40
N PRO A 219 4.28 11.15 -26.27
CA PRO A 219 3.56 12.36 -25.92
C PRO A 219 3.73 13.34 -27.09
N THR A 220 2.62 13.77 -27.70
CA THR A 220 2.67 14.88 -28.64
C THR A 220 2.97 16.15 -27.87
N ASP A 221 4.08 16.82 -28.20
CA ASP A 221 4.38 18.20 -27.80
C ASP A 221 3.42 19.18 -28.49
N GLU A 222 2.12 19.01 -28.29
CA GLU A 222 1.18 20.10 -28.46
C GLU A 222 1.02 20.78 -27.11
N PRO A 223 1.30 22.09 -26.99
CA PRO A 223 0.71 22.86 -25.92
C PRO A 223 -0.79 22.58 -25.96
N ALA A 224 -1.37 22.18 -24.83
CA ALA A 224 -2.82 22.10 -24.69
C ALA A 224 -3.39 23.47 -25.07
N THR A 225 -3.78 23.61 -26.33
CA THR A 225 -4.46 24.78 -26.82
C THR A 225 -5.75 24.81 -26.01
N PRO A 226 -6.06 25.91 -25.30
CA PRO A 226 -7.31 25.97 -24.56
C PRO A 226 -8.41 25.76 -25.59
N VAL A 227 -9.06 24.60 -25.51
CA VAL A 227 -10.22 24.30 -26.35
C VAL A 227 -11.32 25.23 -25.84
N HIS A 228 -11.34 26.46 -26.36
CA HIS A 228 -12.54 27.28 -26.38
C HIS A 228 -13.55 26.52 -27.24
N ARG A 229 -14.31 25.63 -26.60
CA ARG A 229 -15.53 25.11 -27.18
C ARG A 229 -16.44 26.32 -27.41
N ARG A 230 -16.59 26.67 -28.68
CA ARG A 230 -17.68 27.53 -29.17
C ARG A 230 -18.98 27.05 -28.54
N GLY A 231 -19.67 27.98 -27.89
CA GLY A 231 -20.97 27.76 -27.31
C GLY A 231 -21.92 27.17 -28.36
N ILE A 232 -22.32 25.93 -28.13
CA ILE A 232 -23.57 25.42 -28.67
C ILE A 232 -24.61 25.88 -27.66
N ALA A 233 -25.37 26.90 -28.05
CA ALA A 233 -26.57 27.30 -27.35
C ALA A 233 -27.60 26.16 -27.45
N GLY A 234 -27.62 25.33 -26.41
CA GLY A 234 -28.63 24.33 -26.11
C GLY A 234 -28.48 24.02 -24.63
N GLY A 235 -29.52 24.20 -23.81
CA GLY A 235 -29.43 24.17 -22.36
C GLY A 235 -28.95 22.82 -21.81
N VAL A 236 -27.66 22.71 -21.51
CA VAL A 236 -27.05 21.55 -20.84
C VAL A 236 -26.58 21.98 -19.46
N GLU A 237 -27.14 21.37 -18.41
CA GLU A 237 -26.67 21.50 -17.04
C GLU A 237 -25.18 21.16 -16.94
N THR A 238 -24.39 22.03 -16.31
CA THR A 238 -22.98 21.74 -16.06
C THR A 238 -22.87 20.76 -14.88
N PRO A 239 -21.79 19.94 -14.79
CA PRO A 239 -21.60 18.99 -13.70
C PRO A 239 -21.74 19.60 -12.31
N GLU A 240 -21.24 20.82 -12.15
CA GLU A 240 -21.24 21.58 -10.90
C GLU A 240 -22.68 21.95 -10.50
N LYS A 241 -23.53 22.29 -11.48
CA LYS A 241 -24.96 22.53 -11.25
C LYS A 241 -25.72 21.27 -10.86
N THR A 242 -25.43 20.14 -11.52
CA THR A 242 -26.04 18.84 -11.19
C THR A 242 -25.64 18.39 -9.78
N ILE A 243 -24.38 18.60 -9.39
CA ILE A 243 -23.89 18.33 -8.03
C ILE A 243 -24.58 19.28 -7.03
N ALA A 244 -24.58 20.59 -7.29
CA ALA A 244 -25.20 21.59 -6.41
C ALA A 244 -26.69 21.29 -6.16
N ALA A 245 -27.43 20.87 -7.19
CA ALA A 245 -28.85 20.49 -7.07
C ALA A 245 -29.07 19.17 -6.30
N SER A 246 -28.05 18.32 -6.21
CA SER A 246 -28.13 17.00 -5.57
C SER A 246 -27.58 17.00 -4.14
N CYS A 247 -26.78 18.00 -3.77
CA CYS A 247 -26.18 18.14 -2.46
C CYS A 247 -27.18 18.54 -1.36
N GLU A 248 -26.90 18.11 -0.14
CA GLU A 248 -27.54 18.56 1.08
C GLU A 248 -26.53 19.40 1.87
N ALA A 249 -26.73 20.72 1.82
CA ALA A 249 -25.88 21.65 2.55
C ALA A 249 -26.22 21.68 4.04
N PHE A 250 -25.21 21.86 4.88
CA PHE A 250 -25.40 22.04 6.32
C PHE A 250 -24.48 23.15 6.84
N GLU A 251 -24.94 23.91 7.83
CA GLU A 251 -24.20 25.08 8.33
C GLU A 251 -23.06 24.68 9.26
N SER A 252 -23.29 23.70 10.14
CA SER A 252 -22.34 23.31 11.19
C SER A 252 -22.40 21.80 11.44
N ILE A 253 -21.23 21.20 11.70
CA ILE A 253 -21.13 19.79 12.11
C ILE A 253 -21.86 19.56 13.45
N ALA A 254 -21.80 20.52 14.37
CA ALA A 254 -22.37 20.36 15.71
C ALA A 254 -23.91 20.38 15.76
N SER A 255 -24.56 20.94 14.73
CA SER A 255 -26.01 21.13 14.70
C SER A 255 -26.66 20.64 13.41
N THR A 256 -25.96 19.81 12.63
CA THR A 256 -26.49 19.28 11.38
C THR A 256 -27.63 18.30 11.66
N ASP A 257 -28.72 18.40 10.89
CA ASP A 257 -29.78 17.40 10.91
C ASP A 257 -29.31 16.13 10.18
N LEU A 258 -29.15 15.04 10.91
CA LEU A 258 -28.72 13.75 10.38
C LEU A 258 -29.90 12.85 9.96
N GLU A 259 -31.15 13.24 10.21
CA GLU A 259 -32.32 12.41 9.90
C GLU A 259 -32.39 12.00 8.41
N PRO A 260 -32.12 12.88 7.42
CA PRO A 260 -32.04 12.47 6.02
C PRO A 260 -30.99 11.38 5.77
N LEU A 261 -29.83 11.46 6.43
CA LEU A 261 -28.78 10.45 6.33
C LEU A 261 -29.20 9.14 6.99
N LEU A 262 -29.75 9.19 8.20
CA LEU A 262 -30.22 8.00 8.92
C LEU A 262 -31.32 7.26 8.16
N ARG A 263 -32.22 7.97 7.46
CA ARG A 263 -33.21 7.36 6.58
C ARG A 263 -32.57 6.60 5.42
N ARG A 264 -31.54 7.16 4.77
CA ARG A 264 -30.79 6.49 3.69
C ARG A 264 -29.96 5.30 4.15
N ILE A 265 -29.35 5.39 5.34
CA ILE A 265 -28.66 4.26 5.97
C ILE A 265 -29.66 3.12 6.20
N GLY A 266 -30.93 3.45 6.48
CA GLY A 266 -32.01 2.48 6.56
C GLY A 266 -31.74 1.44 7.66
N ASN A 267 -31.70 0.17 7.25
CA ASN A 267 -31.41 -1.00 8.09
C ASN A 267 -30.03 -1.60 7.81
N ALA A 268 -29.08 -0.81 7.31
CA ALA A 268 -27.71 -1.30 7.12
C ALA A 268 -27.17 -1.93 8.40
N ARG A 269 -26.53 -3.09 8.24
CA ARG A 269 -25.88 -3.83 9.31
C ARG A 269 -24.48 -3.29 9.59
N VAL A 270 -23.79 -2.82 8.56
CA VAL A 270 -22.45 -2.24 8.67
C VAL A 270 -22.46 -0.85 8.05
N VAL A 271 -22.01 0.15 8.81
CA VAL A 271 -21.78 1.51 8.31
C VAL A 271 -20.30 1.82 8.40
N LEU A 272 -19.68 2.05 7.25
CA LEU A 272 -18.27 2.38 7.15
C LEU A 272 -18.09 3.90 6.97
N LEU A 273 -17.37 4.52 7.87
CA LEU A 273 -17.12 5.95 7.94
C LEU A 273 -15.65 6.22 7.63
N GLY A 274 -15.42 6.84 6.46
CA GLY A 274 -14.11 7.18 5.93
C GLY A 274 -13.50 8.41 6.58
N GLU A 275 -12.31 8.76 6.12
CA GLU A 275 -11.73 10.09 6.24
C GLU A 275 -10.70 10.29 5.12
N ALA A 276 -10.53 11.52 4.63
CA ALA A 276 -9.54 11.82 3.58
C ALA A 276 -8.12 12.00 4.13
N SER A 277 -8.00 12.15 5.44
CA SER A 277 -6.74 12.31 6.17
C SER A 277 -6.98 12.03 7.65
N HIS A 278 -6.02 11.43 8.35
CA HIS A 278 -6.14 11.16 9.78
C HIS A 278 -5.87 12.37 10.70
N GLY A 279 -5.53 13.54 10.14
CA GLY A 279 -5.13 14.73 10.90
C GLY A 279 -6.10 15.89 10.87
N THR A 280 -7.35 15.66 10.45
CA THR A 280 -8.36 16.71 10.23
C THR A 280 -9.47 16.60 11.27
N SER A 281 -9.61 17.63 12.11
CA SER A 281 -10.56 17.67 13.24
C SER A 281 -12.02 17.49 12.78
N GLU A 282 -12.40 18.14 11.68
CA GLU A 282 -13.76 18.12 11.14
C GLU A 282 -14.22 16.71 10.76
N PHE A 283 -13.31 15.86 10.27
CA PHE A 283 -13.63 14.47 9.93
C PHE A 283 -13.93 13.66 11.20
N TYR A 284 -13.12 13.80 12.25
CA TYR A 284 -13.42 13.16 13.55
C TYR A 284 -14.76 13.62 14.12
N ARG A 285 -15.02 14.93 14.17
CA ARG A 285 -16.27 15.48 14.72
C ARG A 285 -17.50 14.99 13.97
N MET A 286 -17.44 14.95 12.64
CA MET A 286 -18.58 14.48 11.85
C MET A 286 -18.78 12.95 11.98
N ARG A 287 -17.69 12.17 11.99
CA ARG A 287 -17.77 10.73 12.28
C ARG A 287 -18.40 10.48 13.65
N GLU A 288 -17.99 11.24 14.65
CA GLU A 288 -18.56 11.20 15.99
C GLU A 288 -20.07 11.49 15.96
N GLN A 289 -20.51 12.59 15.34
CA GLN A 289 -21.94 12.94 15.28
C GLN A 289 -22.78 11.84 14.61
N ILE A 290 -22.28 11.30 13.49
CA ILE A 290 -22.92 10.18 12.80
C ILE A 290 -22.96 8.95 13.71
N SER A 291 -21.85 8.60 14.36
CA SER A 291 -21.79 7.44 15.26
C SER A 291 -22.76 7.55 16.44
N ARG A 292 -22.83 8.73 17.09
CA ARG A 292 -23.78 8.98 18.19
C ARG A 292 -25.21 8.74 17.73
N ALA A 293 -25.59 9.33 16.59
CA ALA A 293 -26.93 9.19 16.02
C ALA A 293 -27.26 7.73 15.62
N LEU A 294 -26.30 6.98 15.09
CA LEU A 294 -26.46 5.56 14.78
C LEU A 294 -26.66 4.71 16.04
N ILE A 295 -25.90 4.99 17.09
CA ILE A 295 -26.01 4.31 18.38
C ILE A 295 -27.36 4.60 19.05
N GLU A 296 -27.79 5.86 19.08
CA GLU A 296 -29.00 6.30 19.78
C GLU A 296 -30.28 5.96 19.03
N HIS A 297 -30.29 6.03 17.70
CA HIS A 297 -31.52 5.92 16.90
C HIS A 297 -31.61 4.67 16.03
N LYS A 298 -30.49 3.95 15.80
CA LYS A 298 -30.45 2.81 14.87
C LYS A 298 -29.96 1.50 15.50
N GLY A 299 -29.63 1.51 16.80
CA GLY A 299 -29.28 0.32 17.57
C GLY A 299 -27.92 -0.29 17.20
N PHE A 300 -26.93 0.54 16.83
CA PHE A 300 -25.58 0.05 16.57
C PHE A 300 -24.91 -0.41 17.86
N SER A 301 -24.36 -1.63 17.84
CA SER A 301 -23.93 -2.38 19.03
C SER A 301 -22.45 -2.20 19.33
N PHE A 302 -21.64 -1.88 18.32
CA PHE A 302 -20.22 -1.61 18.52
C PHE A 302 -19.66 -0.68 17.45
N ILE A 303 -18.56 -0.02 17.82
CA ILE A 303 -17.67 0.69 16.92
C ILE A 303 -16.36 -0.08 16.78
N ALA A 304 -15.83 -0.14 15.57
CA ALA A 304 -14.56 -0.77 15.25
C ALA A 304 -13.68 0.23 14.48
N ILE A 305 -12.45 0.43 14.90
CA ILE A 305 -11.54 1.42 14.32
C ILE A 305 -10.37 0.75 13.58
N GLU A 306 -9.81 1.43 12.58
CA GLU A 306 -8.51 1.14 11.98
C GLU A 306 -7.38 1.45 12.98
N GLY A 307 -7.31 0.63 14.02
CA GLY A 307 -6.37 0.74 15.11
C GLY A 307 -6.12 -0.61 15.77
N ASP A 308 -5.05 -0.64 16.56
CA ASP A 308 -4.55 -1.84 17.23
C ASP A 308 -5.58 -2.44 18.20
N TRP A 309 -5.79 -3.75 18.11
CA TRP A 309 -6.77 -4.47 18.94
C TRP A 309 -6.53 -4.34 20.46
N PRO A 310 -5.32 -4.59 21.01
CA PRO A 310 -5.07 -4.49 22.46
C PRO A 310 -5.32 -3.08 23.03
N ASP A 311 -5.05 -2.06 22.21
CA ASP A 311 -5.23 -0.68 22.61
C ASP A 311 -6.72 -0.30 22.66
N ALA A 312 -7.48 -0.73 21.64
CA ALA A 312 -8.92 -0.57 21.61
C ALA A 312 -9.62 -1.38 22.71
N ALA A 313 -9.15 -2.59 23.04
CA ALA A 313 -9.71 -3.41 24.13
C ALA A 313 -9.63 -2.69 25.49
N ARG A 314 -8.57 -1.92 25.76
CA ARG A 314 -8.47 -1.12 26.98
C ARG A 314 -9.48 0.04 27.01
N ILE A 315 -9.74 0.65 25.85
CA ILE A 315 -10.81 1.66 25.72
C ILE A 315 -12.18 1.00 25.91
N ASP A 316 -12.39 -0.19 25.36
CA ASP A 316 -13.62 -0.96 25.54
C ASP A 316 -13.93 -1.19 27.02
N HIS A 317 -12.93 -1.67 27.77
CA HIS A 317 -13.06 -1.88 29.20
C HIS A 317 -13.45 -0.59 29.93
N TYR A 318 -12.87 0.54 29.53
CA TYR A 318 -13.24 1.85 30.04
C TYR A 318 -14.68 2.23 29.67
N VAL A 319 -15.10 2.12 28.42
CA VAL A 319 -16.46 2.57 28.01
C VAL A 319 -17.57 1.63 28.48
N ARG A 320 -17.29 0.34 28.70
CA ARG A 320 -18.27 -0.64 29.19
C ARG A 320 -18.26 -0.84 30.71
N HIS A 321 -17.47 -0.03 31.44
CA HIS A 321 -17.34 -0.06 32.91
C HIS A 321 -16.89 -1.43 33.45
N ALA A 322 -15.98 -2.08 32.74
CA ALA A 322 -15.43 -3.34 33.17
C ALA A 322 -14.29 -3.14 34.20
N THR A 323 -14.11 -4.10 35.10
CA THR A 323 -13.08 -4.04 36.14
C THR A 323 -11.82 -4.73 35.65
N TYR A 324 -10.72 -3.97 35.53
CA TYR A 324 -9.42 -4.49 35.11
C TYR A 324 -8.30 -4.02 36.05
N PRO A 325 -7.19 -4.77 36.15
CA PRO A 325 -6.01 -4.33 36.88
C PRO A 325 -5.50 -2.99 36.35
N ALA A 326 -5.15 -2.08 37.26
CA ALA A 326 -4.48 -0.84 36.89
C ALA A 326 -3.15 -1.18 36.19
N SER A 327 -2.88 -0.52 35.05
CA SER A 327 -1.62 -0.68 34.34
C SER A 327 -1.20 0.63 33.71
N GLU A 328 0.11 0.89 33.71
CA GLU A 328 0.68 1.98 32.93
C GLU A 328 0.64 1.63 31.45
N TRP A 329 0.02 2.50 30.66
CA TRP A 329 -0.12 2.32 29.21
C TRP A 329 -0.32 3.66 28.54
N THR A 330 0.29 3.80 27.38
CA THR A 330 0.06 4.94 26.49
C THR A 330 -0.81 4.44 25.34
N ALA A 331 -2.06 4.91 25.29
CA ALA A 331 -3.00 4.52 24.24
C ALA A 331 -2.46 4.85 22.86
N PHE A 332 -2.52 3.89 21.93
CA PHE A 332 -2.10 4.05 20.53
C PHE A 332 -0.69 4.63 20.41
N ALA A 333 0.24 4.21 21.27
CA ALA A 333 1.61 4.77 21.31
C ALA A 333 2.36 4.65 19.99
N ARG A 334 2.00 3.67 19.16
CA ARG A 334 2.58 3.44 17.84
C ARG A 334 2.01 4.32 16.74
N PHE A 335 0.81 4.85 16.96
CA PHE A 335 0.20 5.76 16.01
C PHE A 335 0.69 7.18 16.31
N PRO A 336 0.84 8.02 15.26
CA PRO A 336 1.08 9.44 15.45
C PRO A 336 0.01 10.05 16.38
N THR A 337 0.39 11.00 17.21
CA THR A 337 -0.52 11.54 18.25
C THR A 337 -1.82 12.13 17.71
N TRP A 338 -1.83 12.62 16.48
CA TRP A 338 -3.06 13.12 15.85
C TRP A 338 -4.02 11.99 15.44
N MET A 339 -3.53 10.76 15.31
CA MET A 339 -4.32 9.54 15.08
C MET A 339 -4.73 8.94 16.42
N TRP A 340 -6.04 8.87 16.67
CA TRP A 340 -6.67 8.24 17.85
C TRP A 340 -6.37 8.88 19.22
N ARG A 341 -5.25 9.58 19.41
CA ARG A 341 -4.87 10.27 20.66
C ARG A 341 -5.16 11.77 20.64
N ASN A 342 -6.28 12.15 20.03
CA ASN A 342 -6.73 13.53 19.91
C ASN A 342 -7.93 13.84 20.83
N HIS A 343 -8.30 15.11 20.89
CA HIS A 343 -9.39 15.58 21.76
C HIS A 343 -10.74 15.02 21.33
N GLU A 344 -11.00 14.94 20.02
CA GLU A 344 -12.25 14.47 19.44
C GLU A 344 -12.52 13.00 19.79
N VAL A 345 -11.51 12.13 19.69
CA VAL A 345 -11.63 10.72 20.07
C VAL A 345 -11.85 10.58 21.58
N ARG A 346 -11.15 11.38 22.40
CA ARG A 346 -11.37 11.39 23.84
C ARG A 346 -12.80 11.81 24.19
N GLU A 347 -13.30 12.88 23.58
CA GLU A 347 -14.67 13.37 23.80
C GLU A 347 -15.73 12.32 23.41
N PHE A 348 -15.52 11.62 22.30
CA PHE A 348 -16.39 10.52 21.90
C PHE A 348 -16.35 9.34 22.88
N VAL A 349 -15.15 8.95 23.35
CA VAL A 349 -14.97 7.87 24.34
C VAL A 349 -15.63 8.23 25.68
N ASP A 350 -15.48 9.47 26.15
CA ASP A 350 -16.12 9.95 27.38
C ASP A 350 -17.65 9.97 27.23
N TRP A 351 -18.16 10.42 26.09
CA TRP A 351 -19.60 10.35 25.79
C TRP A 351 -20.10 8.90 25.78
N LEU A 352 -19.36 7.98 25.14
CA LEU A 352 -19.74 6.58 25.03
C LEU A 352 -19.78 5.90 26.39
N ARG A 353 -18.79 6.16 27.26
CA ARG A 353 -18.79 5.70 28.65
C ARG A 353 -20.00 6.21 29.43
N ASN A 354 -20.30 7.50 29.32
CA ASN A 354 -21.44 8.12 30.00
C ASN A 354 -22.77 7.52 29.55
N ARG A 355 -22.94 7.31 28.23
CA ARG A 355 -24.11 6.66 27.64
C ARG A 355 -24.25 5.21 28.11
N ASN A 356 -23.16 4.44 28.05
CA ASN A 356 -23.12 3.05 28.51
C ASN A 356 -23.40 2.89 30.02
N GLY A 357 -23.10 3.91 30.82
CA GLY A 357 -23.44 3.94 32.25
C GLY A 357 -24.94 4.10 32.54
N ARG A 358 -25.76 4.42 31.54
CA ARG A 358 -27.21 4.65 31.66
C ARG A 358 -28.05 3.49 31.12
N VAL A 359 -27.41 2.43 30.61
CA VAL A 359 -28.07 1.26 30.02
C VAL A 359 -27.57 -0.02 30.68
N GLU A 360 -28.34 -1.10 30.52
CA GLU A 360 -27.98 -2.41 31.07
C GLU A 360 -26.69 -2.94 30.43
N PRO A 361 -25.90 -3.78 31.14
CA PRO A 361 -24.62 -4.29 30.64
C PRO A 361 -24.67 -4.90 29.24
N GLY A 362 -25.75 -5.63 28.90
CA GLY A 362 -25.93 -6.25 27.57
C GLY A 362 -26.27 -5.28 26.44
N GLU A 363 -26.63 -4.02 26.73
CA GLU A 363 -26.94 -2.98 25.75
C GLU A 363 -25.80 -1.95 25.60
N ARG A 364 -24.71 -2.15 26.35
CA ARG A 364 -23.53 -1.29 26.29
C ARG A 364 -22.84 -1.48 24.95
N VAL A 365 -22.55 -0.36 24.30
CA VAL A 365 -21.86 -0.36 23.02
C VAL A 365 -20.38 -0.59 23.22
N ALA A 366 -19.84 -1.54 22.48
CA ALA A 366 -18.43 -1.93 22.58
C ALA A 366 -17.53 -1.12 21.63
N PHE A 367 -16.23 -1.09 21.91
CA PHE A 367 -15.20 -0.39 21.14
C PHE A 367 -14.09 -1.35 20.75
N HIS A 368 -13.84 -1.57 19.45
CA HIS A 368 -12.91 -2.58 18.97
C HIS A 368 -11.85 -2.01 18.03
N GLY A 369 -10.70 -2.67 17.96
CA GLY A 369 -9.70 -2.43 16.92
C GLY A 369 -9.89 -3.43 15.78
N LEU A 370 -9.44 -3.10 14.58
CA LEU A 370 -9.48 -4.01 13.43
C LEU A 370 -8.08 -4.37 12.92
N ASP A 371 -7.08 -3.55 13.24
CA ASP A 371 -5.77 -3.59 12.59
C ASP A 371 -4.85 -4.66 13.19
N LEU A 372 -3.81 -5.04 12.44
CA LEU A 372 -2.98 -6.22 12.73
C LEU A 372 -1.57 -5.91 13.22
N TYR A 373 -1.21 -4.65 13.42
CA TYR A 373 0.20 -4.33 13.66
C TYR A 373 0.69 -4.79 15.04
N SER A 374 -0.18 -4.88 16.05
CA SER A 374 0.10 -5.02 17.50
C SER A 374 0.64 -6.37 17.96
N LEU A 375 1.58 -6.97 17.23
CA LEU A 375 2.11 -8.32 17.44
C LEU A 375 2.46 -8.63 18.91
N PHE A 376 3.35 -7.85 19.51
CA PHE A 376 3.87 -8.16 20.85
C PHE A 376 2.85 -7.91 21.96
N SER A 377 2.13 -6.80 21.92
CA SER A 377 1.05 -6.52 22.88
C SER A 377 -0.04 -7.59 22.83
N SER A 378 -0.34 -8.13 21.64
CA SER A 378 -1.27 -9.25 21.50
C SER A 378 -0.74 -10.54 22.12
N ILE A 379 0.56 -10.86 21.97
CA ILE A 379 1.18 -11.98 22.67
C ILE A 379 1.05 -11.80 24.19
N GLN A 380 1.34 -10.61 24.73
CA GLN A 380 1.23 -10.35 26.17
C GLN A 380 -0.20 -10.51 26.69
N SER A 381 -1.21 -10.03 25.95
CA SER A 381 -2.61 -10.24 26.31
C SER A 381 -2.99 -11.72 26.39
N ILE A 382 -2.54 -12.54 25.41
CA ILE A 382 -2.75 -14.00 25.42
C ILE A 382 -2.10 -14.64 26.64
N LEU A 383 -0.83 -14.32 26.90
CA LEU A 383 -0.07 -14.88 28.02
C LEU A 383 -0.71 -14.54 29.37
N SER A 384 -1.12 -13.28 29.56
CA SER A 384 -1.77 -12.83 30.80
C SER A 384 -3.08 -13.56 31.07
N TYR A 385 -3.89 -13.82 30.03
CA TYR A 385 -5.10 -14.61 30.20
C TYR A 385 -4.81 -16.07 30.53
N LEU A 386 -3.85 -16.68 29.82
CA LEU A 386 -3.52 -18.09 30.04
C LEU A 386 -2.90 -18.32 31.42
N ASP A 387 -2.12 -17.37 31.95
CA ASP A 387 -1.60 -17.48 33.31
C ASP A 387 -2.70 -17.56 34.37
N ASP A 388 -3.84 -16.91 34.12
CA ASP A 388 -5.00 -16.96 35.02
C ASP A 388 -5.82 -18.24 34.84
N VAL A 389 -6.05 -18.67 33.58
CA VAL A 389 -7.07 -19.68 33.24
C VAL A 389 -6.47 -21.07 32.97
N ASP A 390 -5.30 -21.15 32.34
CA ASP A 390 -4.64 -22.41 31.99
C ASP A 390 -3.10 -22.23 31.98
N PRO A 391 -2.45 -22.24 33.16
CA PRO A 391 -1.00 -22.01 33.29
C PRO A 391 -0.14 -23.02 32.52
N GLN A 392 -0.66 -24.22 32.27
CA GLN A 392 0.02 -25.24 31.47
C GLN A 392 0.11 -24.78 30.01
N THR A 393 -1.00 -24.31 29.45
CA THR A 393 -1.05 -23.74 28.10
C THR A 393 -0.26 -22.43 28.02
N ALA A 394 -0.23 -21.63 29.09
CA ALA A 394 0.61 -20.45 29.16
C ALA A 394 2.11 -20.78 29.00
N THR A 395 2.56 -21.92 29.53
CA THR A 395 3.94 -22.40 29.37
C THR A 395 4.23 -22.76 27.91
N VAL A 396 3.30 -23.45 27.25
CA VAL A 396 3.40 -23.78 25.81
C VAL A 396 3.43 -22.51 24.97
N ALA A 397 2.53 -21.56 25.24
CA ALA A 397 2.46 -20.29 24.51
C ALA A 397 3.77 -19.49 24.58
N ARG A 398 4.42 -19.43 25.76
CA ARG A 398 5.74 -18.79 25.91
C ARG A 398 6.82 -19.45 25.07
N GLN A 399 6.81 -20.78 24.97
CA GLN A 399 7.76 -21.51 24.13
C GLN A 399 7.52 -21.23 22.65
N ARG A 400 6.27 -21.32 22.20
CA ARG A 400 5.89 -21.12 20.78
C ARG A 400 6.14 -19.70 20.31
N TYR A 401 5.76 -18.69 21.10
CA TYR A 401 6.01 -17.29 20.77
C TYR A 401 7.45 -16.84 21.02
N GLY A 402 8.28 -17.69 21.66
CA GLY A 402 9.66 -17.37 22.00
C GLY A 402 10.51 -16.95 20.79
N CYS A 403 10.22 -17.46 19.60
CA CYS A 403 10.93 -17.11 18.37
C CYS A 403 10.65 -15.68 17.88
N LEU A 404 9.56 -15.04 18.32
CA LEU A 404 9.22 -13.65 17.98
C LEU A 404 9.81 -12.64 18.96
N THR A 405 10.18 -13.07 20.18
CA THR A 405 10.72 -12.20 21.24
C THR A 405 11.89 -11.33 20.82
N PRO A 406 12.90 -11.82 20.05
CA PRO A 406 14.04 -10.99 19.64
C PRO A 406 13.66 -9.79 18.76
N TRP A 407 12.48 -9.85 18.13
CA TRP A 407 12.03 -8.89 17.12
C TRP A 407 10.99 -7.90 17.66
N GLN A 408 10.74 -7.91 18.98
CA GLN A 408 9.72 -7.09 19.62
C GLN A 408 9.88 -5.59 19.32
N ALA A 409 11.12 -5.10 19.33
CA ALA A 409 11.41 -3.68 19.10
C ALA A 409 11.25 -3.26 17.64
N ASP A 410 11.44 -4.19 16.71
CA ASP A 410 11.33 -3.95 15.27
C ASP A 410 10.84 -5.22 14.54
N PRO A 411 9.52 -5.47 14.52
CA PRO A 411 8.96 -6.65 13.84
C PRO A 411 9.19 -6.67 12.32
N ALA A 412 9.52 -5.54 11.69
CA ALA A 412 9.86 -5.52 10.26
C ALA A 412 11.18 -6.27 10.01
N THR A 413 12.13 -6.23 10.96
CA THR A 413 13.39 -6.99 10.86
C THR A 413 13.19 -8.51 10.94
N TYR A 414 12.17 -9.00 11.64
CA TYR A 414 11.76 -10.41 11.60
C TYR A 414 11.45 -10.85 10.17
N GLY A 415 10.63 -10.06 9.48
CA GLY A 415 10.29 -10.29 8.09
C GLY A 415 11.52 -10.49 7.23
N HIS A 416 12.47 -9.56 7.31
CA HIS A 416 13.74 -9.65 6.61
C HIS A 416 14.56 -10.91 6.96
N ALA A 417 14.67 -11.25 8.24
CA ALA A 417 15.42 -12.43 8.71
C ALA A 417 14.78 -13.76 8.26
N ALA A 418 13.45 -13.83 8.28
CA ALA A 418 12.69 -14.99 7.81
C ALA A 418 12.82 -15.20 6.30
N LEU A 419 12.84 -14.10 5.52
CA LEU A 419 12.98 -14.13 4.06
C LEU A 419 14.35 -14.58 3.59
N THR A 420 15.39 -14.13 4.29
CA THR A 420 16.78 -14.42 3.93
C THR A 420 17.21 -15.84 4.29
N GLY A 421 16.33 -16.64 4.93
CA GLY A 421 16.64 -17.97 5.45
C GLY A 421 17.61 -17.96 6.64
N ALA A 422 18.01 -16.77 7.11
CA ALA A 422 18.88 -16.60 8.27
C ALA A 422 18.18 -16.96 9.59
N TYR A 423 16.85 -17.03 9.57
CA TYR A 423 16.02 -17.42 10.70
C TYR A 423 14.88 -18.32 10.25
N GLN A 424 14.58 -19.38 11.02
CA GLN A 424 13.40 -20.21 10.75
C GLN A 424 12.12 -19.42 11.01
N THR A 425 11.14 -19.54 10.12
CA THR A 425 9.85 -18.87 10.27
C THR A 425 9.14 -19.32 11.54
N CYS A 426 8.57 -18.37 12.27
CA CYS A 426 7.70 -18.62 13.42
C CYS A 426 6.31 -19.14 13.05
N GLU A 427 5.97 -19.19 11.76
CA GLU A 427 4.64 -19.56 11.24
C GLU A 427 4.08 -20.83 11.88
N HIS A 428 4.86 -21.92 11.92
CA HIS A 428 4.39 -23.20 12.47
C HIS A 428 3.97 -23.09 13.94
N GLU A 429 4.78 -22.41 14.75
CA GLU A 429 4.54 -22.25 16.18
C GLU A 429 3.36 -21.30 16.44
N VAL A 430 3.29 -20.19 15.70
CA VAL A 430 2.22 -19.19 15.85
C VAL A 430 0.86 -19.78 15.44
N VAL A 431 0.79 -20.46 14.29
CA VAL A 431 -0.42 -21.13 13.81
C VAL A 431 -0.79 -22.31 14.72
N GLY A 432 0.21 -23.05 15.23
CA GLY A 432 0.02 -24.09 16.22
C GLY A 432 -0.65 -23.56 17.49
N MET A 433 -0.20 -22.41 18.01
CA MET A 433 -0.80 -21.78 19.18
C MET A 433 -2.25 -21.33 18.93
N LEU A 434 -2.54 -20.71 17.78
CA LEU A 434 -3.91 -20.36 17.40
C LEU A 434 -4.80 -21.61 17.33
N SER A 435 -4.31 -22.68 16.70
CA SER A 435 -5.03 -23.95 16.57
C SER A 435 -5.35 -24.57 17.93
N GLU A 436 -4.41 -24.54 18.87
CA GLU A 436 -4.59 -25.06 20.22
C GLU A 436 -5.67 -24.27 21.01
N LEU A 437 -5.65 -22.94 20.94
CA LEU A 437 -6.69 -22.11 21.56
C LEU A 437 -8.08 -22.38 20.97
N LEU A 438 -8.16 -22.55 19.65
CA LEU A 438 -9.42 -22.86 18.96
C LEU A 438 -9.95 -24.27 19.30
N GLN A 439 -9.08 -25.25 19.52
CA GLN A 439 -9.48 -26.59 19.96
C GLN A 439 -10.07 -26.57 21.37
N LYS A 440 -9.54 -25.71 22.25
CA LYS A 440 -10.02 -25.53 23.63
C LYS A 440 -11.19 -24.54 23.77
N ARG A 441 -11.72 -24.02 22.65
CA ARG A 441 -12.75 -22.97 22.64
C ARG A 441 -13.97 -23.26 23.49
N ARG A 442 -14.44 -24.51 23.52
CA ARG A 442 -15.62 -24.89 24.29
C ARG A 442 -15.36 -24.78 25.78
N ALA A 443 -14.22 -25.31 26.23
CA ALA A 443 -13.83 -25.30 27.63
C ALA A 443 -13.62 -23.86 28.14
N TYR A 444 -12.99 -23.00 27.35
CA TYR A 444 -12.74 -21.62 27.77
C TYR A 444 -13.96 -20.70 27.64
N ALA A 445 -14.76 -20.83 26.59
CA ALA A 445 -15.95 -19.99 26.39
C ALA A 445 -17.08 -20.26 27.40
N GLU A 446 -17.18 -21.48 27.93
CA GLU A 446 -18.14 -21.83 29.00
C GLU A 446 -17.81 -21.13 30.33
N HIS A 447 -16.56 -20.69 30.53
CA HIS A 447 -16.12 -19.96 31.72
C HIS A 447 -16.15 -18.43 31.55
N ASP A 448 -15.63 -17.90 30.44
CA ASP A 448 -15.54 -16.45 30.19
C ASP A 448 -15.50 -16.13 28.68
N GLY A 449 -16.67 -16.00 28.06
CA GLY A 449 -16.80 -15.81 26.62
C GLY A 449 -16.19 -14.49 26.08
N GLU A 450 -16.19 -13.41 26.87
CA GLU A 450 -15.62 -12.12 26.45
C GLU A 450 -14.09 -12.11 26.53
N ARG A 451 -13.50 -12.54 27.66
CA ARG A 451 -12.04 -12.66 27.74
C ARG A 451 -11.51 -13.68 26.75
N PHE A 452 -12.26 -14.75 26.48
CA PHE A 452 -11.87 -15.72 25.47
C PHE A 452 -11.93 -15.15 24.05
N LEU A 453 -12.92 -14.32 23.71
CA LEU A 453 -12.95 -13.59 22.43
C LEU A 453 -11.69 -12.75 22.25
N ASP A 454 -11.32 -11.97 23.27
CA ASP A 454 -10.12 -11.12 23.24
C ASP A 454 -8.87 -11.95 22.95
N VAL A 455 -8.72 -13.10 23.62
CA VAL A 455 -7.56 -13.99 23.45
C VAL A 455 -7.50 -14.62 22.06
N VAL A 456 -8.63 -15.12 21.56
CA VAL A 456 -8.69 -15.72 20.22
C VAL A 456 -8.39 -14.67 19.15
N GLN A 457 -8.93 -13.46 19.30
CA GLN A 457 -8.70 -12.39 18.34
C GLN A 457 -7.25 -11.92 18.37
N ASN A 458 -6.63 -11.80 19.54
CA ASN A 458 -5.20 -11.56 19.66
C ASN A 458 -4.37 -12.69 19.03
N ALA A 459 -4.77 -13.96 19.17
CA ALA A 459 -4.04 -15.08 18.55
C ALA A 459 -4.15 -15.06 17.01
N LYS A 460 -5.32 -14.72 16.46
CA LYS A 460 -5.51 -14.49 15.02
C LYS A 460 -4.67 -13.31 14.52
N LEU A 461 -4.59 -12.24 15.31
CA LEU A 461 -3.75 -11.09 15.02
C LEU A 461 -2.29 -11.49 14.95
N VAL A 462 -1.77 -12.22 15.94
CA VAL A 462 -0.37 -12.66 15.94
C VAL A 462 -0.03 -13.51 14.71
N ALA A 463 -0.93 -14.42 14.30
CA ALA A 463 -0.76 -15.19 13.07
C ALA A 463 -0.76 -14.32 11.80
N SER A 464 -1.70 -13.37 11.71
CA SER A 464 -1.79 -12.46 10.56
C SER A 464 -0.61 -11.49 10.50
N ALA A 465 -0.15 -11.00 11.65
CA ALA A 465 0.97 -10.08 11.78
C ALA A 465 2.30 -10.74 11.42
N GLU A 466 2.53 -11.98 11.89
CA GLU A 466 3.69 -12.79 11.48
C GLU A 466 3.75 -12.91 9.96
N GLN A 467 2.63 -13.29 9.34
CA GLN A 467 2.54 -13.43 7.89
C GLN A 467 2.77 -12.09 7.19
N TYR A 468 2.16 -11.01 7.71
CA TYR A 468 2.31 -9.65 7.19
C TYR A 468 3.76 -9.21 7.13
N TYR A 469 4.52 -9.36 8.22
CA TYR A 469 5.92 -8.95 8.25
C TYR A 469 6.79 -9.78 7.29
N ARG A 470 6.44 -11.04 7.00
CA ARG A 470 7.13 -11.80 5.94
C ARG A 470 6.79 -11.28 4.55
N ILE A 471 5.53 -10.99 4.26
CA ILE A 471 5.10 -10.60 2.91
C ILE A 471 5.36 -9.13 2.56
N MET A 472 5.62 -8.28 3.55
CA MET A 472 5.87 -6.84 3.33
C MET A 472 7.04 -6.56 2.37
N TYR A 473 7.97 -7.50 2.22
CA TYR A 473 9.12 -7.38 1.32
C TYR A 473 8.91 -8.05 -0.05
N TYR A 474 7.82 -8.79 -0.25
CA TYR A 474 7.50 -9.46 -1.53
C TYR A 474 6.61 -8.61 -2.47
N GLY A 475 5.82 -7.66 -1.94
CA GLY A 475 5.02 -6.74 -2.76
C GLY A 475 3.94 -6.00 -1.97
N SER A 476 3.65 -4.74 -2.34
CA SER A 476 2.72 -3.87 -1.61
C SER A 476 1.27 -4.35 -1.70
N ARG A 477 0.90 -4.98 -2.82
CA ARG A 477 -0.45 -5.56 -3.02
C ARG A 477 -0.75 -6.68 -2.04
N ALA A 478 0.20 -7.61 -1.85
CA ALA A 478 -0.01 -8.79 -1.02
C ALA A 478 -0.16 -8.39 0.46
N SER A 479 0.68 -7.47 0.94
CA SER A 479 0.59 -6.93 2.31
C SER A 479 -0.68 -6.11 2.51
N TRP A 480 -1.09 -5.31 1.52
CA TRP A 480 -2.36 -4.58 1.54
C TRP A 480 -3.56 -5.54 1.67
N ASN A 481 -3.66 -6.51 0.76
CA ASN A 481 -4.76 -7.46 0.73
C ASN A 481 -4.85 -8.30 2.00
N LEU A 482 -3.71 -8.73 2.55
CA LEU A 482 -3.68 -9.42 3.84
C LEU A 482 -4.23 -8.54 4.97
N ARG A 483 -3.87 -7.25 4.98
CA ARG A 483 -4.32 -6.32 6.02
C ARG A 483 -5.82 -6.08 5.98
N ASP A 484 -6.38 -5.78 4.82
CA ASP A 484 -7.82 -5.58 4.69
C ASP A 484 -8.61 -6.88 4.87
N THR A 485 -8.06 -8.04 4.46
CA THR A 485 -8.64 -9.36 4.79
C THR A 485 -8.70 -9.58 6.29
N HIS A 486 -7.63 -9.23 7.02
CA HIS A 486 -7.60 -9.35 8.47
C HIS A 486 -8.66 -8.45 9.11
N MET A 487 -8.70 -7.16 8.74
CA MET A 487 -9.69 -6.22 9.27
C MET A 487 -11.13 -6.71 9.02
N PHE A 488 -11.41 -7.21 7.82
CA PHE A 488 -12.71 -7.76 7.49
C PHE A 488 -13.04 -9.03 8.28
N GLY A 489 -12.10 -9.96 8.41
CA GLY A 489 -12.26 -11.17 9.22
C GLY A 489 -12.49 -10.86 10.71
N THR A 490 -11.83 -9.84 11.24
CA THR A 490 -12.06 -9.33 12.60
C THR A 490 -13.48 -8.76 12.74
N LEU A 491 -13.94 -7.96 11.76
CA LEU A 491 -15.31 -7.45 11.73
C LEU A 491 -16.35 -8.59 11.68
N GLN A 492 -16.12 -9.63 10.88
CA GLN A 492 -17.00 -10.81 10.83
C GLN A 492 -17.04 -11.55 12.17
N ASN A 493 -15.89 -11.71 12.85
CA ASN A 493 -15.85 -12.32 14.18
C ASN A 493 -16.66 -11.51 15.20
N LEU A 494 -16.54 -10.18 15.18
CA LEU A 494 -17.30 -9.28 16.05
C LEU A 494 -18.80 -9.38 15.79
N LEU A 495 -19.22 -9.33 14.52
CA LEU A 495 -20.63 -9.48 14.13
C LEU A 495 -21.19 -10.85 14.52
N HIS A 496 -20.38 -11.91 14.47
CA HIS A 496 -20.78 -13.23 14.95
C HIS A 496 -20.92 -13.26 16.48
N PHE A 497 -19.95 -12.68 17.20
CA PHE A 497 -19.92 -12.66 18.66
C PHE A 497 -21.09 -11.86 19.26
N HIS A 498 -21.34 -10.65 18.75
CA HIS A 498 -22.46 -9.80 19.21
C HIS A 498 -23.84 -10.29 18.71
N GLY A 499 -23.86 -11.34 17.87
CA GLY A 499 -25.07 -11.99 17.39
C GLY A 499 -25.59 -11.47 16.04
N PRO A 500 -26.55 -12.19 15.43
CA PRO A 500 -27.01 -11.93 14.06
C PRO A 500 -27.65 -10.56 13.86
N GLU A 501 -28.28 -10.00 14.91
CA GLU A 501 -28.94 -8.68 14.89
C GLU A 501 -27.97 -7.53 15.19
N SER A 502 -26.71 -7.82 15.51
CA SER A 502 -25.72 -6.77 15.81
C SER A 502 -25.41 -5.92 14.58
N LYS A 503 -25.16 -4.64 14.82
CA LYS A 503 -24.75 -3.68 13.80
C LYS A 503 -23.45 -2.98 14.18
N ALA A 504 -22.62 -2.76 13.17
CA ALA A 504 -21.24 -2.29 13.33
C ALA A 504 -21.04 -0.92 12.69
N ILE A 505 -20.33 -0.03 13.40
CA ILE A 505 -19.78 1.20 12.83
C ILE A 505 -18.28 0.97 12.62
N VAL A 506 -17.77 1.23 11.42
CA VAL A 506 -16.34 1.11 11.11
C VAL A 506 -15.76 2.50 10.88
N TRP A 507 -14.69 2.87 11.59
CA TRP A 507 -13.91 4.09 11.31
C TRP A 507 -12.57 3.68 10.71
N ALA A 508 -12.34 4.02 9.44
CA ALA A 508 -11.07 3.79 8.77
C ALA A 508 -10.84 4.85 7.70
N HIS A 509 -9.64 4.91 7.13
CA HIS A 509 -9.35 5.81 6.02
C HIS A 509 -10.26 5.52 4.80
N ASN A 510 -10.50 6.53 3.95
CA ASN A 510 -11.26 6.37 2.70
C ASN A 510 -10.74 5.23 1.82
N SER A 511 -9.42 4.99 1.83
CA SER A 511 -8.78 3.88 1.10
C SER A 511 -9.23 2.50 1.56
N HIS A 512 -9.67 2.37 2.81
CA HIS A 512 -10.18 1.12 3.38
C HIS A 512 -11.69 0.99 3.19
N VAL A 513 -12.46 2.04 3.48
CA VAL A 513 -13.93 1.96 3.49
C VAL A 513 -14.61 2.15 2.13
N GLY A 514 -13.88 2.68 1.14
CA GLY A 514 -14.34 2.84 -0.23
C GLY A 514 -14.52 1.50 -0.92
N ASP A 515 -15.13 1.49 -2.10
CA ASP A 515 -15.25 0.27 -2.91
C ASP A 515 -14.10 0.18 -3.91
N SER A 516 -13.07 -0.60 -3.56
CA SER A 516 -11.88 -0.78 -4.39
C SER A 516 -12.18 -1.32 -5.78
N ALA A 517 -13.27 -2.08 -5.98
CA ALA A 517 -13.69 -2.61 -7.29
C ALA A 517 -13.94 -1.50 -8.33
N ALA A 518 -14.30 -0.29 -7.88
CA ALA A 518 -14.55 0.87 -8.72
C ALA A 518 -13.36 1.83 -8.81
N THR A 519 -12.16 1.40 -8.39
CA THR A 519 -10.95 2.23 -8.34
C THR A 519 -9.75 1.55 -8.99
N GLU A 520 -8.65 2.28 -9.14
CA GLU A 520 -7.37 1.75 -9.61
C GLU A 520 -6.82 0.61 -8.74
N MET A 521 -7.25 0.51 -7.48
CA MET A 521 -6.91 -0.60 -6.58
C MET A 521 -7.27 -1.95 -7.21
N SER A 522 -8.46 -2.07 -7.82
CA SER A 522 -8.89 -3.31 -8.47
C SER A 522 -8.00 -3.68 -9.65
N ALA A 523 -7.51 -2.69 -10.42
CA ALA A 523 -6.57 -2.93 -11.51
C ALA A 523 -5.20 -3.40 -11.00
N ARG A 524 -4.78 -2.96 -9.80
CA ARG A 524 -3.63 -3.51 -9.06
C ARG A 524 -3.94 -4.85 -8.39
N GLY A 525 -5.18 -5.35 -8.53
CA GLY A 525 -5.68 -6.55 -7.86
C GLY A 525 -5.67 -6.44 -6.32
N GLU A 526 -5.72 -5.21 -5.82
CA GLU A 526 -5.95 -4.87 -4.42
C GLU A 526 -7.44 -4.84 -4.13
N TYR A 527 -7.81 -5.24 -2.92
CA TYR A 527 -9.15 -5.04 -2.38
C TYR A 527 -9.07 -4.44 -0.98
N ASN A 528 -10.20 -3.91 -0.51
CA ASN A 528 -10.30 -3.25 0.78
C ASN A 528 -11.54 -3.69 1.55
N ILE A 529 -11.60 -3.38 2.85
CA ILE A 529 -12.71 -3.79 3.72
C ILE A 529 -14.07 -3.27 3.20
N GLY A 530 -14.13 -2.10 2.57
CA GLY A 530 -15.35 -1.57 1.97
C GLY A 530 -15.87 -2.41 0.81
N HIS A 531 -14.98 -2.87 -0.07
CA HIS A 531 -15.30 -3.83 -1.13
C HIS A 531 -15.75 -5.18 -0.54
N LEU A 532 -14.99 -5.76 0.39
CA LEU A 532 -15.34 -7.03 1.03
C LEU A 532 -16.69 -6.96 1.77
N CYS A 533 -16.98 -5.86 2.46
CA CYS A 533 -18.27 -5.63 3.09
C CYS A 533 -19.41 -5.55 2.07
N ARG A 534 -19.14 -5.00 0.88
CA ARG A 534 -20.14 -4.93 -0.18
C ARG A 534 -20.40 -6.27 -0.82
N GLU A 535 -19.36 -7.10 -1.03
CA GLU A 535 -19.53 -8.47 -1.52
C GLU A 535 -20.35 -9.33 -0.54
N GLU A 536 -20.03 -9.26 0.75
CA GLU A 536 -20.67 -10.10 1.78
C GLU A 536 -22.06 -9.60 2.20
N PHE A 537 -22.19 -8.30 2.48
CA PHE A 537 -23.42 -7.73 3.06
C PHE A 537 -24.30 -7.02 2.02
N GLY A 538 -23.80 -6.80 0.80
CA GLY A 538 -24.54 -6.14 -0.27
C GLY A 538 -25.14 -4.81 0.16
N SER A 539 -26.47 -4.72 0.05
CA SER A 539 -27.24 -3.54 0.41
C SER A 539 -27.20 -3.17 1.90
N ALA A 540 -26.80 -4.11 2.77
CA ALA A 540 -26.68 -3.93 4.21
C ALA A 540 -25.32 -3.35 4.64
N ALA A 541 -24.38 -3.13 3.72
CA ALA A 541 -23.21 -2.28 3.93
C ALA A 541 -23.47 -0.87 3.38
N TYR A 542 -23.15 0.16 4.17
CA TYR A 542 -23.28 1.56 3.77
C TYR A 542 -21.97 2.31 4.01
N SER A 543 -21.34 2.82 2.95
CA SER A 543 -20.08 3.57 3.03
C SER A 543 -20.31 5.07 2.92
N ILE A 544 -19.62 5.84 3.75
CA ILE A 544 -19.60 7.31 3.73
C ILE A 544 -18.13 7.74 3.59
N GLY A 545 -17.79 8.33 2.44
CA GLY A 545 -16.48 8.93 2.19
C GLY A 545 -16.48 10.42 2.54
N PHE A 546 -15.31 10.93 2.92
CA PHE A 546 -15.10 12.33 3.26
C PHE A 546 -14.12 12.98 2.27
N GLY A 547 -14.22 14.28 2.05
CA GLY A 547 -13.30 15.02 1.19
C GLY A 547 -13.17 16.46 1.65
N THR A 548 -12.11 17.12 1.22
CA THR A 548 -11.92 18.56 1.41
C THR A 548 -11.19 19.15 0.21
N ASN A 549 -11.36 20.46 -0.01
CA ASN A 549 -10.66 21.20 -1.05
C ASN A 549 -9.44 21.98 -0.52
N SER A 550 -9.56 22.52 0.70
CA SER A 550 -8.57 23.40 1.30
C SER A 550 -8.65 23.32 2.83
N GLY A 551 -7.68 23.93 3.51
CA GLY A 551 -7.62 23.95 4.98
C GLY A 551 -6.23 23.57 5.49
N THR A 552 -6.18 23.04 6.71
CA THR A 552 -4.96 22.56 7.35
C THR A 552 -5.16 21.16 7.90
N VAL A 553 -4.08 20.38 7.95
CA VAL A 553 -4.07 19.00 8.43
C VAL A 553 -2.85 18.78 9.33
N ALA A 554 -3.02 18.03 10.42
CA ALA A 554 -1.91 17.51 11.20
C ALA A 554 -1.25 16.32 10.47
N ALA A 555 0.03 16.43 10.12
CA ALA A 555 0.76 15.40 9.39
C ALA A 555 2.27 15.53 9.62
N ALA A 556 3.06 14.53 9.21
CA ALA A 556 4.52 14.61 9.20
C ALA A 556 5.05 14.75 7.76
N SER A 557 6.31 15.21 7.61
CA SER A 557 7.02 15.19 6.32
C SER A 557 7.57 13.81 5.97
N ASP A 558 8.00 13.07 6.99
CA ASP A 558 8.53 11.72 6.88
C ASP A 558 7.76 10.79 7.82
N TRP A 559 7.81 9.48 7.55
CA TRP A 559 7.31 8.46 8.47
C TRP A 559 7.98 8.61 9.84
N ASP A 560 7.17 8.53 10.90
CA ASP A 560 7.58 8.77 12.30
C ASP A 560 8.21 10.16 12.57
N GLY A 561 8.11 11.08 11.61
CA GLY A 561 8.51 12.46 11.77
C GLY A 561 7.63 13.23 12.77
N PRO A 562 8.11 14.40 13.25
CA PRO A 562 7.34 15.22 14.18
C PRO A 562 6.03 15.72 13.55
N MET A 563 5.02 15.95 14.39
CA MET A 563 3.75 16.54 13.95
C MET A 563 3.97 17.96 13.42
N GLU A 564 3.43 18.23 12.24
CA GLU A 564 3.35 19.55 11.64
C GLU A 564 1.90 19.87 11.29
N ILE A 565 1.54 21.15 11.37
CA ILE A 565 0.28 21.63 10.79
C ILE A 565 0.59 22.09 9.36
N LYS A 566 0.07 21.35 8.38
CA LYS A 566 0.35 21.58 6.96
C LYS A 566 -0.86 22.15 6.26
N ALA A 567 -0.64 23.09 5.35
CA ALA A 567 -1.68 23.58 4.46
C ALA A 567 -2.04 22.50 3.43
N VAL A 568 -3.35 22.20 3.32
CA VAL A 568 -3.88 21.34 2.27
C VAL A 568 -3.77 22.10 0.96
N ARG A 569 -3.16 21.48 -0.06
CA ARG A 569 -3.08 22.08 -1.39
C ARG A 569 -4.50 22.17 -1.98
N PRO A 570 -4.83 23.25 -2.71
CA PRO A 570 -6.09 23.32 -3.44
C PRO A 570 -6.29 22.09 -4.31
N ALA A 571 -7.55 21.65 -4.42
CA ALA A 571 -7.91 20.52 -5.27
C ALA A 571 -7.44 20.73 -6.71
N LEU A 572 -7.05 19.63 -7.38
CA LEU A 572 -6.69 19.68 -8.79
C LEU A 572 -7.94 20.03 -9.62
N PRO A 573 -7.83 20.82 -10.70
CA PRO A 573 -8.99 21.27 -11.47
C PRO A 573 -9.93 20.15 -11.95
N GLN A 574 -9.37 18.97 -12.24
CA GLN A 574 -10.11 17.79 -12.72
C GLN A 574 -10.60 16.86 -11.60
N SER A 575 -10.28 17.12 -10.33
CA SER A 575 -10.63 16.22 -9.23
C SER A 575 -12.09 16.39 -8.78
N TYR A 576 -12.62 15.36 -8.11
CA TYR A 576 -13.95 15.43 -7.51
C TYR A 576 -14.05 16.52 -6.45
N GLU A 577 -12.99 16.74 -5.66
CA GLU A 577 -12.94 17.79 -4.64
C GLU A 577 -13.08 19.19 -5.25
N ASN A 578 -12.55 19.42 -6.46
CA ASN A 578 -12.75 20.69 -7.16
C ASN A 578 -14.18 20.84 -7.66
N LEU A 579 -14.80 19.79 -8.20
CA LEU A 579 -16.21 19.82 -8.62
C LEU A 579 -17.16 20.11 -7.46
N PHE A 580 -16.90 19.51 -6.29
CA PHE A 580 -17.66 19.78 -5.08
C PHE A 580 -17.46 21.22 -4.58
N HIS A 581 -16.24 21.76 -4.71
CA HIS A 581 -15.94 23.13 -4.35
C HIS A 581 -16.64 24.14 -5.27
N GLU A 582 -16.58 23.93 -6.58
CA GLU A 582 -17.22 24.79 -7.59
C GLU A 582 -18.76 24.71 -7.55
N ALA A 583 -19.33 23.61 -7.05
CA ALA A 583 -20.77 23.48 -6.79
C ALA A 583 -21.28 24.45 -5.70
N GLY A 584 -20.38 25.17 -4.98
CA GLY A 584 -20.74 26.36 -4.20
C GLY A 584 -21.21 26.10 -2.77
N GLY A 585 -20.98 24.89 -2.22
CA GLY A 585 -21.32 24.55 -0.84
C GLY A 585 -20.08 24.43 0.05
N ALA A 586 -20.01 25.19 1.14
CA ALA A 586 -18.90 25.11 2.10
C ALA A 586 -18.84 23.77 2.84
N ARG A 587 -20.01 23.18 3.13
CA ARG A 587 -20.17 21.85 3.75
C ARG A 587 -21.41 21.20 3.16
N VAL A 588 -21.21 20.07 2.49
CA VAL A 588 -22.27 19.38 1.75
C VAL A 588 -22.15 17.87 1.93
N LEU A 589 -23.29 17.20 1.92
CA LEU A 589 -23.40 15.75 1.78
C LEU A 589 -24.00 15.46 0.40
N LEU A 590 -23.33 14.63 -0.40
CA LEU A 590 -23.84 14.20 -1.70
C LEU A 590 -24.34 12.75 -1.62
N PRO A 591 -25.65 12.50 -1.69
CA PRO A 591 -26.20 11.14 -1.74
C PRO A 591 -25.93 10.50 -3.10
N LEU A 592 -25.14 9.43 -3.11
CA LEU A 592 -24.87 8.66 -4.32
C LEU A 592 -25.77 7.43 -4.48
N ARG A 593 -26.29 6.91 -3.37
CA ARG A 593 -27.32 5.86 -3.36
C ARG A 593 -28.67 6.54 -3.55
N GLU A 594 -29.33 6.25 -4.68
CA GLU A 594 -30.60 6.87 -5.09
C GLU A 594 -30.51 8.41 -5.21
N PRO A 595 -29.74 8.91 -6.19
CA PRO A 595 -29.52 10.34 -6.35
C PRO A 595 -30.83 11.08 -6.68
N LYS A 596 -31.03 12.26 -6.08
CA LYS A 596 -32.20 13.12 -6.32
C LYS A 596 -32.32 13.54 -7.79
N THR A 597 -31.19 13.75 -8.45
CA THR A 597 -31.12 14.24 -9.82
C THR A 597 -30.75 13.11 -10.77
N ALA A 598 -31.59 12.90 -11.80
CA ALA A 598 -31.30 11.96 -12.87
C ALA A 598 -30.01 12.36 -13.60
N GLY A 599 -29.12 11.41 -13.82
CA GLY A 599 -27.84 11.66 -14.51
C GLY A 599 -26.66 12.05 -13.64
N LEU A 600 -26.82 12.27 -12.32
CA LEU A 600 -25.69 12.55 -11.41
C LEU A 600 -24.58 11.49 -11.52
N ILE A 601 -24.95 10.20 -11.45
CA ILE A 601 -23.99 9.10 -11.59
C ILE A 601 -23.31 9.15 -12.96
N SER A 602 -24.05 9.39 -14.04
CA SER A 602 -23.46 9.52 -15.38
C SER A 602 -22.46 10.67 -15.49
N VAL A 603 -22.70 11.78 -14.78
CA VAL A 603 -21.81 12.94 -14.74
C VAL A 603 -20.53 12.64 -13.96
N LEU A 604 -20.64 11.89 -12.86
CA LEU A 604 -19.51 11.50 -12.00
C LEU A 604 -18.71 10.32 -12.56
N SER A 605 -19.33 9.40 -13.31
CA SER A 605 -18.65 8.24 -13.90
C SER A 605 -17.79 8.54 -15.12
N LYS A 606 -17.79 9.79 -15.62
CA LYS A 606 -16.94 10.19 -16.74
C LYS A 606 -15.51 10.43 -16.21
N PRO A 607 -14.48 9.73 -16.74
CA PRO A 607 -13.09 10.03 -16.43
C PRO A 607 -12.78 11.50 -16.73
N ARG A 608 -12.05 12.18 -15.86
CA ARG A 608 -11.74 13.62 -15.99
C ARG A 608 -10.27 13.91 -15.88
#